data_AF-A0A6B3FUF0-F1
#
_entry.id   AF-A0A6B3FUF0-F1
#
_cell.length_a   1.000
_cell.length_b   1.000
_cell.length_c   1.000
_cell.angle_alpha   90.00
_cell.angle_beta   90.00
_cell.angle_gamma   90.00
#
_symmetry.space_group_name_H-M   'P 1'
#
loop_
_entity.id
_entity.type
_entity.pdbx_description
1 polymer ?
#
loop_
_entity_poly.entity_id
_entity_poly.type
_entity_poly.pdbx_seq_one_letter_code
_entity_poly.pdbx_strand_id
1 'polypeptide(L)' 'AFVLAPWHDVDPEAQLPGAGPVAQLLAQVGRDSVLPRADLELRLPE' A
#
# COMPACT_ATOMS: atom_id res chain seq x y z
N ALA A 1 -3.43 0.30 -4.26
CA ALA A 1 -2.56 -0.01 -3.13
C ALA A 1 -2.17 -1.49 -3.13
N PHE A 2 -0.90 -1.84 -3.35
CA PHE A 2 -0.49 -3.27 -3.46
C PHE A 2 -0.59 -4.06 -2.14
N VAL A 3 -0.56 -3.37 -0.99
CA VAL A 3 -0.70 -3.99 0.35
C VAL A 3 -2.10 -3.78 0.92
N LEU A 4 -2.55 -2.52 1.00
CA LEU A 4 -3.77 -2.17 1.73
C LEU A 4 -5.04 -2.72 1.07
N ALA A 5 -5.10 -2.84 -0.26
CA ALA A 5 -6.28 -3.38 -0.93
C ALA A 5 -6.44 -4.89 -0.69
N PRO A 6 -5.42 -5.76 -0.94
CA PRO A 6 -5.52 -7.18 -0.60
C PRO A 6 -5.77 -7.45 0.89
N TRP A 7 -5.22 -6.62 1.78
CA TRP A 7 -5.49 -6.75 3.22
C TRP A 7 -6.96 -6.46 3.52
N HIS A 8 -7.50 -5.34 3.05
CA HIS A 8 -8.91 -4.97 3.23
C HIS A 8 -9.87 -6.01 2.63
N ASP A 9 -9.51 -6.64 1.51
CA ASP A 9 -10.34 -7.68 0.90
C ASP A 9 -10.46 -8.95 1.78
N VAL A 10 -9.44 -9.24 2.58
CA VAL A 10 -9.44 -10.37 3.52
C VAL A 10 -10.11 -10.00 4.84
N ASP A 11 -9.87 -8.80 5.36
CA ASP A 11 -10.43 -8.28 6.60
C ASP A 11 -10.78 -6.78 6.48
N PRO A 12 -12.06 -6.46 6.21
CA PRO A 12 -12.51 -5.08 6.04
C PRO A 12 -12.36 -4.20 7.31
N GLU A 13 -12.39 -4.82 8.49
CA GLU A 13 -12.34 -4.12 9.78
C GLU A 13 -10.90 -4.03 10.33
N ALA A 14 -9.91 -4.46 9.55
CA ALA A 14 -8.51 -4.46 9.95
C ALA A 14 -8.01 -3.06 10.36
N GLN A 15 -7.18 -3.04 11.40
CA GLN A 15 -6.52 -1.84 11.89
C GLN A 15 -5.00 -1.98 11.83
N LEU A 16 -4.33 -0.93 11.35
CA LEU A 16 -2.87 -0.82 11.37
C LEU A 16 -2.43 -0.12 12.67
N PRO A 17 -1.63 -0.77 13.54
CA PRO A 17 -1.18 -0.17 14.79
C PRO A 17 -0.51 1.19 14.57
N GLY A 18 -0.96 2.20 15.31
CA GLY A 18 -0.44 3.58 15.21
C GLY A 18 -0.93 4.38 13.99
N ALA A 19 -1.67 3.78 13.06
CA ALA A 19 -2.16 4.44 11.84
C ALA A 19 -3.68 4.39 11.66
N GLY A 20 -4.38 3.46 12.31
CA GLY A 20 -5.85 3.37 12.30
C GLY A 20 -6.41 2.40 11.24
N PRO A 21 -7.69 2.56 10.85
CA PRO A 21 -8.39 1.61 9.97
C PRO A 21 -7.75 1.51 8.57
N VAL A 22 -7.58 0.28 8.08
CA VAL A 22 -7.05 0.02 6.73
C VAL A 22 -7.92 0.69 5.65
N ALA A 23 -9.24 0.70 5.82
CA ALA A 23 -10.17 1.36 4.89
C ALA A 23 -9.90 2.86 4.74
N GLN A 24 -9.59 3.56 5.84
CA GLN A 24 -9.28 5.00 5.80
C GLN A 24 -7.94 5.26 5.12
N LEU A 25 -6.93 4.43 5.40
CA LEU A 25 -5.62 4.51 4.75
C LEU A 25 -5.73 4.22 3.24
N LEU A 26 -6.51 3.20 2.86
CA LEU A 26 -6.76 2.84 1.47
C LEU A 26 -7.45 3.97 0.70
N ALA A 27 -8.40 4.68 1.33
CA ALA A 27 -9.07 5.82 0.72
C ALA A 27 -8.10 6.98 0.39
N GLN A 28 -7.01 7.14 1.14
CA GLN A 28 -6.01 8.19 0.91
C GLN A 28 -5.06 7.86 -0.25
N VAL A 29 -4.73 6.59 -0.46
CA VAL A 29 -3.77 6.16 -1.49
C VAL A 29 -4.42 5.67 -2.78
N GLY A 30 -5.72 5.40 -2.77
CA GLY A 30 -6.45 4.84 -3.89
C GLY A 30 -6.17 3.35 -4.14
N ARG A 31 -6.89 2.79 -5.12
CA ARG A 31 -6.86 1.34 -5.39
C ARG A 31 -5.78 0.91 -6.38
N ASP A 32 -5.20 1.83 -7.13
CA ASP A 32 -4.21 1.51 -8.16
C ASP A 32 -2.97 0.81 -7.61
N SER A 33 -2.51 -0.24 -8.29
CA SER A 33 -1.27 -0.94 -7.91
C SER A 33 -0.04 -0.10 -8.28
N VAL A 34 1.15 -0.62 -7.96
CA VAL A 34 2.42 0.01 -8.31
C VAL A 34 2.82 -0.34 -9.74
N LEU A 35 3.43 0.62 -10.44
CA LEU A 35 4.02 0.43 -11.76
C LEU A 35 5.55 0.59 -11.68
N PRO A 36 6.33 -0.22 -12.41
CA PRO A 36 7.77 -0.02 -12.51
C PRO A 36 8.11 1.36 -13.07
N ARG A 37 9.13 2.00 -12.48
CA ARG A 37 9.73 3.23 -12.99
C ARG A 37 10.92 2.89 -13.88
N ALA A 38 10.65 2.75 -15.18
CA ALA A 38 11.64 2.33 -16.17
C ALA A 38 12.78 3.35 -16.38
N ASP A 39 12.62 4.59 -15.90
CA ASP A 39 13.60 5.66 -15.96
C ASP A 39 14.61 5.65 -14.80
N LEU A 40 14.48 4.71 -13.84
CA LEU A 40 15.29 4.65 -12.63
C LEU A 40 16.05 3.32 -12.54
N GLU A 41 17.30 3.38 -12.06
CA GLU A 41 18.12 2.21 -11.71
C GLU A 41 18.39 2.15 -10.21
N LEU A 42 18.29 0.94 -9.62
CA LEU A 42 18.60 0.69 -8.22
C LEU A 42 20.12 0.52 -8.06
N ARG A 43 20.76 1.36 -7.22
CA ARG A 43 22.17 1.20 -6.84
C ARG A 43 22.27 0.64 -5.44
N LEU A 44 23.13 -0.37 -5.26
CA LEU A 44 23.44 -0.92 -3.95
C LEU A 44 24.38 0.02 -3.18
N PRO A 45 24.30 0.06 -1.83
CA PRO A 45 25.27 0.78 -1.01
C PRO A 45 26.69 0.21 -1.19
N GLU A 46 27.70 1.05 -0.96
CA GLU A 46 29.12 0.65 -0.93
C GLU A 46 29.49 -0.10 0.37
#